data_AF-A0A5J4WZW2-F1
#
_entry.id   AF-A0A5J4WZW2-F1
#
_cell.length_a   1.000
_cell.length_b   1.000
_cell.length_c   1.000
_cell.angle_alpha   90.00
_cell.angle_beta   90.00
_cell.angle_gamma   90.00
#
_symmetry.space_group_name_H-M   'P 1'
#
loop_
_entity.id
_entity.type
_entity.pdbx_description
1 polymer ?
#
loop_
_entity_poly.entity_id
_entity_poly.type
_entity_poly.pdbx_seq_one_letter_code
_entity_poly.pdbx_strand_id
1 'polypeptide(L)'
;MKSLFSLLRSSNGTLDWIFVRHVIHSVLQLLKEKHRSGFVHSAIHPKNVLSCNGDVELALRDCNRSSYYAPEVLLRLEAKMDDVFTEENDIWAIGNILFESILGYPPLTGGSYDELLSAIFTRFGNPQRKDMRYLQDTRFNCLKLSRPDVIPTSWIIIGKAQLNSDDVEGYSRIVQLQNNCQK
;
A
#
# COMPACT_ATOMS: atom_id res chain seq x y z
N MET A 1 -5.49 -22.97 -9.96
CA MET A 1 -4.58 -22.04 -9.25
C MET A 1 -5.33 -21.41 -8.07
N LYS A 2 -4.73 -21.32 -6.87
CA LYS A 2 -5.37 -20.68 -5.70
C LYS A 2 -5.01 -19.19 -5.67
N SER A 3 -5.93 -18.35 -5.24
CA SER A 3 -5.62 -16.92 -5.05
C SER A 3 -4.82 -16.70 -3.78
N LEU A 4 -3.99 -15.67 -3.75
CA LEU A 4 -3.24 -15.26 -2.56
C LEU A 4 -4.19 -14.97 -1.40
N PHE A 5 -5.36 -14.36 -1.67
CA PHE A 5 -6.44 -14.18 -0.69
C PHE A 5 -6.87 -15.52 -0.06
N SER A 6 -7.16 -16.53 -0.88
CA SER A 6 -7.57 -17.85 -0.35
C SER A 6 -6.46 -18.54 0.43
N LEU A 7 -5.20 -18.35 0.03
CA LEU A 7 -4.04 -18.91 0.74
C LEU A 7 -3.87 -18.24 2.11
N LEU A 8 -3.92 -16.91 2.17
CA LEU A 8 -3.92 -16.13 3.42
C LEU A 8 -5.00 -16.60 4.40
N ARG A 9 -6.21 -16.82 3.89
CA ARG A 9 -7.35 -17.27 4.72
C ARG A 9 -7.19 -18.70 5.21
N SER A 10 -6.64 -19.61 4.39
CA SER A 10 -6.38 -20.99 4.82
C SER A 10 -5.23 -21.12 5.82
N SER A 11 -4.32 -20.14 5.87
CA SER A 11 -3.14 -20.15 6.73
C SER A 11 -3.33 -19.35 8.02
N ASN A 12 -4.57 -19.12 8.46
CA ASN A 12 -4.91 -18.32 9.65
C ASN A 12 -4.29 -16.91 9.64
N GLY A 13 -4.11 -16.33 8.46
CA GLY A 13 -3.60 -14.97 8.27
C GLY A 13 -2.10 -14.85 8.04
N THR A 14 -1.27 -15.88 8.21
CA THR A 14 0.19 -15.74 7.98
C THR A 14 0.67 -16.65 6.85
N LEU A 15 1.47 -16.09 5.95
CA LEU A 15 2.14 -16.84 4.89
C LEU A 15 3.64 -16.93 5.18
N ASP A 16 4.25 -18.04 4.75
CA ASP A 16 5.70 -18.21 4.84
C ASP A 16 6.44 -17.12 4.04
N TRP A 17 7.50 -16.55 4.62
CA TRP A 17 8.23 -15.43 4.01
C TRP A 17 8.89 -15.81 2.69
N ILE A 18 9.43 -17.04 2.56
CA ILE A 18 10.07 -17.49 1.32
C ILE A 18 9.01 -17.54 0.20
N PHE A 19 7.82 -18.05 0.52
CA PHE A 19 6.69 -18.03 -0.39
C PHE A 19 6.25 -16.60 -0.76
N VAL A 20 6.08 -15.70 0.24
CA VAL A 20 5.67 -14.30 -0.01
C VAL A 20 6.70 -13.58 -0.89
N ARG A 21 7.98 -13.71 -0.60
CA ARG A 21 9.07 -13.12 -1.40
C ARG A 21 9.02 -13.61 -2.84
N HIS A 22 8.83 -14.91 -3.06
CA HIS A 22 8.71 -15.49 -4.40
C HIS A 22 7.51 -14.94 -5.17
N VAL A 23 6.34 -14.88 -4.52
CA VAL A 23 5.13 -14.33 -5.12
C VAL A 23 5.30 -12.87 -5.52
N ILE A 24 5.78 -12.03 -4.60
CA ILE A 24 5.97 -10.60 -4.83
C ILE A 24 6.99 -10.36 -5.94
N HIS A 25 8.12 -11.08 -5.93
CA HIS A 25 9.12 -10.99 -7.00
C HIS A 25 8.52 -11.35 -8.36
N SER A 26 7.75 -12.43 -8.43
CA SER A 26 7.12 -12.88 -9.68
C SER A 26 6.08 -11.87 -10.20
N VAL A 27 5.24 -11.30 -9.31
CA VAL A 27 4.28 -10.25 -9.67
C VAL A 27 5.00 -9.02 -10.23
N LEU A 28 6.12 -8.60 -9.62
CA LEU A 28 6.92 -7.46 -10.10
C LEU A 28 7.51 -7.71 -11.49
N GLN A 29 7.99 -8.93 -11.78
CA GLN A 29 8.48 -9.28 -13.13
C GLN A 29 7.36 -9.24 -14.17
N LEU A 30 6.19 -9.82 -13.86
CA LEU A 30 5.03 -9.80 -14.75
C LEU A 30 4.55 -8.37 -15.04
N LEU A 31 4.50 -7.51 -14.02
CA LEU A 31 4.13 -6.11 -14.20
C LEU A 31 5.16 -5.34 -14.99
N LYS A 32 6.45 -5.55 -14.75
CA LYS A 32 7.52 -4.93 -15.54
C LYS A 32 7.38 -5.22 -17.04
N GLU A 33 7.03 -6.44 -17.40
CA GLU A 33 6.81 -6.83 -18.80
C GLU A 33 5.55 -6.17 -19.39
N LYS A 34 4.46 -6.10 -18.61
CA LYS A 34 3.20 -5.45 -19.02
C LYS A 34 3.33 -3.92 -19.13
N HIS A 35 3.95 -3.27 -18.16
CA HIS A 35 4.21 -1.82 -18.17
C HIS A 35 5.11 -1.43 -19.36
N ARG A 36 6.06 -2.28 -19.76
CA ARG A 36 6.85 -2.06 -20.99
C ARG A 36 6.02 -1.99 -22.27
N SER A 37 4.84 -2.60 -22.32
CA SER A 37 3.92 -2.48 -23.45
C SER A 37 2.87 -1.38 -23.27
N GLY A 38 2.95 -0.58 -22.19
CA GLY A 38 1.98 0.44 -21.82
C GLY A 38 0.70 -0.13 -21.19
N PHE A 39 0.69 -1.42 -20.81
CA PHE A 39 -0.47 -2.04 -20.17
C PHE A 39 -0.46 -1.80 -18.66
N VAL A 40 -1.44 -1.06 -18.16
CA VAL A 40 -1.71 -0.90 -16.72
C VAL A 40 -2.68 -1.99 -16.25
N HIS A 41 -2.33 -2.74 -15.21
CA HIS A 41 -3.19 -3.83 -14.74
C HIS A 41 -4.45 -3.32 -14.04
N SER A 42 -4.34 -2.27 -13.23
CA SER A 42 -5.42 -1.60 -12.47
C SER A 42 -6.14 -2.45 -11.41
N ALA A 43 -6.00 -3.79 -11.49
CA ALA A 43 -6.72 -4.77 -10.68
C ALA A 43 -5.84 -5.53 -9.69
N ILE A 44 -4.70 -4.96 -9.30
CA ILE A 44 -3.77 -5.64 -8.39
C ILE A 44 -4.36 -5.68 -6.98
N HIS A 45 -4.65 -6.89 -6.50
CA HIS A 45 -5.06 -7.19 -5.12
C HIS A 45 -4.98 -8.73 -4.88
N PRO A 46 -5.07 -9.23 -3.64
CA PRO A 46 -4.81 -10.63 -3.32
C PRO A 46 -5.70 -11.68 -4.01
N LYS A 47 -6.92 -11.33 -4.47
CA LYS A 47 -7.76 -12.31 -5.20
C LYS A 47 -7.36 -12.46 -6.66
N ASN A 48 -6.60 -11.49 -7.19
CA ASN A 48 -6.10 -11.46 -8.56
C ASN A 48 -4.64 -11.91 -8.69
N VAL A 49 -3.93 -12.09 -7.57
CA VAL A 49 -2.64 -12.81 -7.55
C VAL A 49 -2.94 -14.29 -7.34
N LEU A 50 -2.69 -15.11 -8.36
CA LEU A 50 -2.89 -16.55 -8.31
C LEU A 50 -1.53 -17.25 -8.18
N SER A 51 -1.46 -18.31 -7.38
CA SER A 51 -0.27 -19.15 -7.28
C SER A 51 -0.61 -20.64 -7.24
N CYS A 52 0.24 -21.45 -7.89
CA CYS A 52 0.19 -22.91 -7.84
C CYS A 52 1.57 -23.47 -8.18
N ASN A 53 2.12 -24.35 -7.33
CA ASN A 53 3.37 -25.06 -7.56
C ASN A 53 4.57 -24.17 -7.95
N GLY A 54 4.63 -22.94 -7.43
CA GLY A 54 5.69 -21.98 -7.75
C GLY A 54 5.37 -21.05 -8.92
N ASP A 55 4.38 -21.36 -9.74
CA ASP A 55 3.91 -20.43 -10.77
C ASP A 55 3.04 -19.33 -10.16
N VAL A 56 3.13 -18.13 -10.74
CA VAL A 56 2.37 -16.95 -10.34
C VAL A 56 1.72 -16.33 -11.56
N GLU A 57 0.44 -15.99 -11.46
CA GLU A 57 -0.33 -15.38 -12.54
C GLU A 57 -1.14 -14.20 -12.00
N LEU A 58 -1.36 -13.20 -12.87
CA LEU A 58 -2.21 -12.05 -12.59
C LEU A 58 -3.53 -12.16 -13.36
N ALA A 59 -4.62 -12.33 -12.62
CA ALA A 59 -5.99 -12.38 -13.14
C ALA A 59 -6.67 -11.00 -13.12
N LEU A 60 -7.72 -10.84 -13.91
CA LEU A 60 -8.56 -9.63 -13.96
C LEU A 60 -9.98 -9.93 -13.46
N ARG A 61 -10.12 -10.39 -12.21
CA ARG A 61 -11.45 -10.62 -11.62
C ARG A 61 -12.03 -9.29 -11.16
N ASP A 62 -13.29 -9.07 -11.49
CA ASP A 62 -14.03 -7.89 -11.03
C ASP A 62 -14.50 -8.09 -9.59
N CYS A 63 -13.99 -7.26 -8.69
CA CYS A 63 -14.44 -7.20 -7.31
C CYS A 63 -14.01 -5.88 -6.67
N ASN A 64 -14.59 -5.56 -5.51
CA ASN A 64 -14.18 -4.38 -4.78
C ASN A 64 -12.69 -4.47 -4.38
N ARG A 65 -11.91 -3.52 -4.90
CA ARG A 65 -10.45 -3.41 -4.78
C ARG A 65 -10.00 -2.01 -4.33
N SER A 66 -10.94 -1.16 -3.89
CA SER A 66 -10.66 0.23 -3.51
C SER A 66 -9.61 0.37 -2.40
N SER A 67 -9.54 -0.60 -1.48
CA SER A 67 -8.53 -0.68 -0.42
C SER A 67 -7.08 -0.78 -0.92
N TYR A 68 -6.87 -1.09 -2.20
CA TYR A 68 -5.54 -1.21 -2.82
C TYR A 68 -5.22 -0.04 -3.75
N TYR A 69 -6.08 0.98 -3.83
CA TYR A 69 -5.84 2.16 -4.67
C TYR A 69 -4.85 3.11 -4.02
N ALA A 70 -4.00 3.69 -4.87
CA ALA A 70 -3.08 4.75 -4.49
C ALA A 70 -3.84 6.05 -4.14
N PRO A 71 -3.29 6.93 -3.29
CA PRO A 71 -3.95 8.17 -2.90
C PRO A 71 -4.31 9.05 -4.10
N GLU A 72 -3.45 9.16 -5.10
CA GLU A 72 -3.70 9.89 -6.35
C GLU A 72 -4.88 9.32 -7.14
N VAL A 73 -5.06 8.00 -7.14
CA VAL A 73 -6.18 7.34 -7.81
C VAL A 73 -7.49 7.63 -7.07
N LEU A 74 -7.49 7.52 -5.74
CA LEU A 74 -8.66 7.85 -4.91
C LEU A 74 -9.12 9.29 -5.14
N LEU A 75 -8.17 10.23 -5.20
CA LEU A 75 -8.46 11.65 -5.44
C LEU A 75 -9.00 11.93 -6.85
N ARG A 76 -8.45 11.26 -7.87
CA ARG A 76 -8.92 11.39 -9.25
C ARG A 76 -10.31 10.77 -9.44
N LEU A 77 -10.58 9.63 -8.81
CA LEU A 77 -11.90 8.99 -8.82
C LEU A 77 -12.96 9.85 -8.11
N GLU A 78 -12.61 10.44 -6.97
CA GLU A 78 -13.48 11.41 -6.28
C GLU A 78 -13.81 12.60 -7.19
N ALA A 79 -12.81 13.10 -7.93
CA ALA A 79 -12.98 14.17 -8.91
C ALA A 79 -13.67 13.73 -10.22
N LYS A 80 -14.12 12.46 -10.32
CA LYS A 80 -14.78 11.87 -11.50
C LYS A 80 -13.95 12.01 -12.79
N MET A 81 -12.63 11.88 -12.67
CA MET A 81 -11.75 11.86 -13.83
C MET A 81 -11.81 10.48 -14.50
N ASP A 82 -11.63 10.47 -15.82
CA ASP A 82 -11.41 9.25 -16.58
C ASP A 82 -9.93 8.85 -16.53
N ASP A 83 -9.64 7.59 -16.89
CA ASP A 83 -8.29 7.03 -17.03
C ASP A 83 -7.35 7.33 -15.84
N VAL A 84 -7.85 7.05 -14.64
CA VAL A 84 -7.19 7.42 -13.39
C VAL A 84 -6.04 6.49 -13.01
N PHE A 85 -6.05 5.25 -13.48
CA PHE A 85 -5.14 4.20 -13.05
C PHE A 85 -3.82 4.30 -13.80
N THR A 86 -2.72 4.19 -13.07
CA THR A 86 -1.37 4.27 -13.64
C THR A 86 -0.54 3.06 -13.24
N GLU A 87 0.64 2.93 -13.84
CA GLU A 87 1.62 1.91 -13.48
C GLU A 87 2.04 2.03 -12.00
N GLU A 88 2.15 3.25 -11.49
CA GLU A 88 2.47 3.53 -10.08
C GLU A 88 1.38 3.03 -9.12
N ASN A 89 0.11 3.07 -9.54
CA ASN A 89 -0.98 2.48 -8.75
C ASN A 89 -0.81 0.96 -8.62
N ASP A 90 -0.36 0.27 -9.67
CA ASP A 90 -0.06 -1.17 -9.57
C ASP A 90 1.06 -1.41 -8.55
N ILE A 91 2.10 -0.58 -8.53
CA ILE A 91 3.20 -0.67 -7.55
C ILE A 91 2.71 -0.40 -6.12
N TRP A 92 1.88 0.62 -5.92
CA TRP A 92 1.25 0.88 -4.62
C TRP A 92 0.45 -0.33 -4.13
N ALA A 93 -0.36 -0.92 -5.00
CA ALA A 93 -1.16 -2.09 -4.67
C ALA A 93 -0.30 -3.30 -4.25
N ILE A 94 0.86 -3.53 -4.89
CA ILE A 94 1.82 -4.56 -4.47
C ILE A 94 2.31 -4.32 -3.04
N GLY A 95 2.60 -3.07 -2.67
CA GLY A 95 2.99 -2.71 -1.30
C GLY A 95 1.92 -3.10 -0.27
N ASN A 96 0.65 -2.88 -0.61
CA ASN A 96 -0.47 -3.28 0.23
C ASN A 96 -0.62 -4.82 0.33
N ILE A 97 -0.39 -5.55 -0.77
CA ILE A 97 -0.38 -7.02 -0.77
C ILE A 97 0.77 -7.55 0.09
N LEU A 98 1.97 -6.97 0.00
CA LEU A 98 3.12 -7.35 0.81
C LEU A 98 2.81 -7.13 2.30
N PHE A 99 2.26 -5.97 2.66
CA PHE A 99 1.82 -5.68 4.02
C PHE A 99 0.83 -6.74 4.53
N GLU A 100 -0.23 -7.00 3.78
CA GLU A 100 -1.26 -7.96 4.17
C GLU A 100 -0.72 -9.38 4.26
N SER A 101 0.21 -9.76 3.39
CA SER A 101 0.84 -11.09 3.39
C SER A 101 1.73 -11.33 4.61
N ILE A 102 2.36 -10.27 5.12
CA ILE A 102 3.23 -10.34 6.31
C ILE A 102 2.41 -10.25 7.60
N LEU A 103 1.43 -9.35 7.65
CA LEU A 103 0.73 -9.01 8.89
C LEU A 103 -0.63 -9.71 9.04
N GLY A 104 -1.15 -10.31 7.97
CA GLY A 104 -2.39 -11.09 7.97
C GLY A 104 -3.69 -10.30 7.99
N TYR A 105 -3.61 -8.97 7.88
CA TYR A 105 -4.75 -8.09 7.75
C TYR A 105 -4.44 -6.97 6.74
N PRO A 106 -5.45 -6.47 6.02
CA PRO A 106 -5.24 -5.41 5.03
C PRO A 106 -4.77 -4.11 5.71
N PRO A 107 -3.84 -3.36 5.09
CA PRO A 107 -3.31 -2.12 5.68
C PRO A 107 -4.37 -1.03 5.85
N LEU A 108 -5.35 -1.01 4.93
CA LEU A 108 -6.34 0.04 4.75
C LEU A 108 -7.74 -0.60 4.67
N THR A 109 -8.68 -0.05 5.43
CA THR A 109 -10.10 -0.43 5.41
C THR A 109 -10.94 0.83 5.41
N GLY A 110 -11.98 0.88 4.58
CA GLY A 110 -12.90 2.01 4.47
C GLY A 110 -14.02 1.70 3.49
N GLY A 111 -15.20 2.29 3.71
CA GLY A 111 -16.37 2.18 2.85
C GLY A 111 -16.46 3.28 1.78
N SER A 112 -15.70 4.37 1.94
CA SER A 112 -15.65 5.51 1.00
C SER A 112 -14.21 5.91 0.66
N TYR A 113 -14.03 6.69 -0.42
CA TYR A 113 -12.70 7.20 -0.81
C TYR A 113 -12.12 8.15 0.25
N ASP A 114 -12.95 8.96 0.90
CA ASP A 114 -12.55 9.83 2.01
C ASP A 114 -12.02 9.03 3.21
N GLU A 115 -12.72 7.94 3.58
CA GLU A 115 -12.27 7.07 4.67
C GLU A 115 -10.95 6.37 4.33
N LEU A 116 -10.77 5.94 3.08
CA LEU A 116 -9.52 5.33 2.62
C LEU A 116 -8.36 6.33 2.62
N LEU A 117 -8.58 7.57 2.15
CA LEU A 117 -7.58 8.65 2.21
C LEU A 117 -7.20 8.97 3.66
N SER A 118 -8.20 9.09 4.54
CA SER A 118 -7.97 9.29 5.98
C SER A 118 -7.19 8.13 6.59
N ALA A 119 -7.47 6.88 6.20
CA ALA A 119 -6.73 5.71 6.66
C ALA A 119 -5.27 5.74 6.19
N ILE A 120 -5.02 6.14 4.93
CA ILE A 120 -3.66 6.32 4.38
C ILE A 120 -2.89 7.36 5.18
N PHE A 121 -3.46 8.56 5.37
CA PHE A 121 -2.78 9.65 6.08
C PHE A 121 -2.54 9.31 7.55
N THR A 122 -3.45 8.55 8.16
CA THR A 122 -3.29 8.09 9.55
C THR A 122 -2.19 7.04 9.65
N ARG A 123 -2.11 6.13 8.67
CA ARG A 123 -1.16 5.02 8.68
C ARG A 123 0.25 5.47 8.36
N PHE A 124 0.42 6.27 7.31
CA PHE A 124 1.71 6.61 6.69
C PHE A 124 2.15 8.05 6.95
N GLY A 125 1.24 8.90 7.46
CA GLY A 125 1.48 10.30 7.75
C GLY A 125 0.81 11.21 6.73
N ASN A 126 0.67 12.48 7.12
CA ASN A 126 0.12 13.49 6.23
C ASN A 126 1.07 13.78 5.08
N PRO A 127 0.58 13.86 3.84
CA PRO A 127 1.40 14.30 2.73
C PRO A 127 1.75 15.77 2.89
N GLN A 128 2.97 16.14 2.50
CA GLN A 128 3.35 17.54 2.35
C GLN A 128 2.82 18.07 1.02
N ARG A 129 2.75 19.40 0.88
CA ARG A 129 2.31 20.05 -0.36
C ARG A 129 3.07 19.56 -1.59
N LYS A 130 4.38 19.33 -1.44
CA LYS A 130 5.27 18.83 -2.50
C LYS A 130 4.92 17.42 -3.00
N ASP A 131 4.35 16.59 -2.12
CA ASP A 131 3.98 15.20 -2.44
C ASP A 131 2.69 15.16 -3.27
N MET A 132 1.85 16.20 -3.15
CA MET A 132 0.54 16.32 -3.80
C MET A 132 0.54 17.41 -4.87
N ARG A 133 1.67 17.66 -5.53
CA ARG A 133 1.84 18.76 -6.52
C ARG A 133 0.82 18.75 -7.67
N TYR A 134 0.21 17.60 -7.94
CA TYR A 134 -0.83 17.41 -8.95
C TYR A 134 -2.23 17.89 -8.53
N LEU A 135 -2.44 18.21 -7.25
CA LEU A 135 -3.69 18.81 -6.76
C LEU A 135 -3.65 20.34 -6.82
N GLN A 136 -4.81 20.93 -7.07
CA GLN A 136 -5.05 22.37 -6.84
C GLN A 136 -4.95 22.71 -5.35
N ASP A 137 -4.44 23.90 -5.03
CA ASP A 137 -4.23 24.33 -3.64
C ASP A 137 -5.55 24.34 -2.84
N THR A 138 -6.65 24.76 -3.48
CA THR A 138 -7.99 24.72 -2.88
C THR A 138 -8.38 23.30 -2.45
N ARG A 139 -8.13 22.29 -3.30
CA ARG A 139 -8.43 20.90 -2.95
C ARG A 139 -7.51 20.38 -1.86
N PHE A 140 -6.21 20.70 -1.93
CA PHE A 140 -5.21 20.29 -0.94
C PHE A 140 -5.57 20.82 0.45
N ASN A 141 -5.96 22.10 0.55
CA ASN A 141 -6.34 22.74 1.82
C ASN A 141 -7.63 22.16 2.44
N CYS A 142 -8.46 21.47 1.64
CA CYS A 142 -9.66 20.79 2.11
C CYS A 142 -9.45 19.29 2.41
N LEU A 143 -8.24 18.76 2.28
CA LEU A 143 -7.96 17.38 2.68
C LEU A 143 -8.10 17.24 4.20
N LYS A 144 -8.84 16.21 4.64
CA LYS A 144 -8.90 15.81 6.06
C LYS A 144 -7.59 15.14 6.44
N LEU A 145 -6.56 15.96 6.67
CA LEU A 145 -5.27 15.50 7.15
C LEU A 145 -5.43 14.92 8.56
N SER A 146 -4.76 13.81 8.82
CA SER A 146 -4.67 13.22 10.15
C SER A 146 -3.95 14.18 11.12
N ARG A 147 -4.07 13.96 12.42
CA ARG A 147 -3.39 14.78 13.42
C ARG A 147 -1.86 14.74 13.22
N PRO A 148 -1.20 15.85 12.82
CA PRO A 148 0.23 15.85 12.47
C PRO A 148 1.15 15.58 13.68
N ASP A 149 0.61 15.72 14.89
CA ASP A 149 1.21 15.37 16.18
C ASP A 149 1.32 13.85 16.43
N VAL A 150 0.68 13.03 15.61
CA VAL A 150 0.68 11.57 15.77
C VAL A 150 1.68 10.93 14.78
N ILE A 151 2.71 10.29 15.33
CA ILE A 151 3.65 9.49 14.54
C ILE A 151 2.87 8.39 13.81
N PRO A 152 3.03 8.23 12.49
CA PRO A 152 2.20 7.29 11.78
C PRO A 152 2.48 5.86 12.23
N THR A 153 1.43 5.07 12.43
CA THR A 153 1.53 3.73 13.03
C THR A 153 2.44 2.78 12.26
N SER A 154 2.61 2.99 10.94
CA SER A 154 3.54 2.20 10.11
C SER A 154 4.99 2.30 10.59
N TRP A 155 5.43 3.47 11.07
CA TRP A 155 6.79 3.67 11.58
C TRP A 155 7.05 2.90 12.87
N ILE A 156 6.01 2.74 13.69
CA ILE A 156 6.07 1.92 14.91
C ILE A 156 6.16 0.44 14.55
N ILE A 157 5.45 -0.01 13.52
CA ILE A 157 5.46 -1.40 13.07
C ILE A 157 6.83 -1.74 12.44
N ILE A 158 7.36 -0.89 11.56
CA ILE A 158 8.67 -1.09 10.93
C ILE A 158 9.80 -0.99 11.97
N GLY A 159 9.73 -0.02 12.89
CA GLY A 159 10.69 0.10 13.99
C GLY A 159 10.65 -1.05 14.99
N LYS A 160 9.53 -1.79 15.09
CA LYS A 160 9.43 -3.03 15.87
C LYS A 160 9.88 -4.27 15.10
N ALA A 161 9.78 -4.27 13.77
CA ALA A 161 10.13 -5.41 12.93
C ALA A 161 11.64 -5.54 12.67
N GLN A 162 12.42 -4.46 12.82
CA GLN A 162 13.89 -4.49 12.85
C GLN A 162 14.43 -3.37 13.73
N LEU A 163 14.91 -3.71 14.92
CA LEU A 163 16.21 -3.27 15.42
C LEU A 163 16.76 -4.40 16.29
N ASN A 164 17.50 -5.32 15.66
CA ASN A 164 18.52 -6.06 16.38
C ASN A 164 19.48 -5.02 16.99
N SER A 165 20.00 -5.33 18.18
CA SER A 165 20.66 -4.43 19.15
C SER A 165 21.82 -3.54 18.67
N ASP A 166 22.18 -3.56 17.39
CA ASP A 166 23.38 -2.93 16.88
C ASP A 166 23.13 -1.64 16.09
N ASP A 167 21.87 -1.29 15.78
CA ASP A 167 21.54 -0.09 14.99
C ASP A 167 20.95 1.04 15.86
N VAL A 168 21.75 1.46 16.85
CA VAL A 168 21.45 2.58 17.78
C VAL A 168 21.17 3.89 17.03
N GLU A 169 21.74 4.05 15.84
CA GLU A 169 21.60 5.26 15.03
C GLU A 169 20.20 5.39 14.40
N GLY A 170 19.61 4.29 13.94
CA GLY A 170 18.23 4.27 13.43
C GLY A 170 17.20 4.64 14.51
N TYR A 171 17.35 4.08 15.71
CA TYR A 171 16.48 4.42 16.84
C TYR A 171 16.65 5.87 17.29
N SER A 172 17.89 6.36 17.35
CA SER A 172 18.20 7.74 17.73
C SER A 172 17.59 8.75 16.77
N ARG A 173 17.55 8.41 15.48
CA ARG A 173 16.96 9.26 14.43
C ARG A 173 15.44 9.28 14.49
N ILE A 174 14.80 8.14 14.79
CA ILE A 174 13.37 8.08 15.08
C ILE A 174 13.05 8.91 16.33
N VAL A 175 13.80 8.77 17.42
CA VAL A 175 13.61 9.54 18.67
C VAL A 175 13.88 11.05 18.48
N GLN A 176 14.86 11.43 17.66
CA GLN A 176 15.07 12.84 17.31
C GLN A 176 13.89 13.43 16.51
N LEU A 177 13.32 12.65 15.59
CA LEU A 177 12.10 13.06 14.89
C LEU A 177 10.89 13.17 15.85
N GLN A 178 10.81 12.31 16.87
CA GLN A 178 9.80 12.41 17.94
C GLN A 178 9.91 13.73 18.73
N ASN A 179 11.12 14.14 19.09
CA ASN A 179 11.37 15.35 19.87
C ASN A 179 11.18 16.65 19.07
N ASN A 180 11.36 16.61 17.75
CA ASN A 180 11.20 17.77 16.88
C ASN A 180 9.73 18.04 16.48
N CYS A 181 8.84 17.05 16.60
CA CYS A 181 7.40 17.25 16.37
C CYS A 181 6.63 17.77 17.59
N GLN A 182 7.26 17.91 18.77
CA GLN A 182 6.64 18.37 20.02
C GLN A 182 6.96 19.85 20.38
N LYS A 183 7.63 20.60 19.49
CA LYS A 183 7.89 22.04 19.62
C LYS A 183 7.13 22.82 18.56
#